data_AF-A0AAU9VZF2-F1
#
_entry.id   AF-A0AAU9VZF2-F1
#
_cell.length_a   1.000
_cell.length_b   1.000
_cell.length_c   1.000
_cell.angle_alpha   90.00
_cell.angle_beta   90.00
_cell.angle_gamma   90.00
#
_symmetry.space_group_name_H-M   'P 1'
#
loop_
_entity.id
_entity.type
_entity.pdbx_description
1 polymer ?
#
loop_
_entity_poly.entity_id
_entity_poly.type
_entity_poly.pdbx_seq_one_letter_code
_entity_poly.pdbx_strand_id
1 'polypeptide(L)'
;MRKMKEYADSKRYIKPTNLFEGDMVLAKRKSSHKNIATPYDPNPYIVSQRKGAMITAKINKDIKRNSSLFKRVDPHTALKPETEIDDEELELELEDPTVLQKVE
;
A
#
# COMPACT_ATOMS: atom_id res chain seq x y z
N MET A 1 -12.54 14.02 -26.72
CA MET A 1 -12.18 13.86 -25.29
C MET A 1 -10.69 13.55 -25.03
N ARG A 2 -9.76 13.63 -26.00
CA ARG A 2 -8.32 13.39 -25.74
C ARG A 2 -7.65 14.47 -24.87
N LYS A 3 -7.95 15.75 -25.11
CA LYS A 3 -7.41 16.91 -24.37
C LYS A 3 -7.57 16.82 -22.84
N MET A 4 -8.72 16.33 -22.33
CA MET A 4 -8.97 16.26 -20.88
C MET A 4 -8.07 15.23 -20.19
N LYS A 5 -7.87 14.05 -20.82
CA LYS A 5 -7.01 12.99 -20.29
C LYS A 5 -5.55 13.39 -20.32
N GLU A 6 -5.09 13.95 -21.45
CA GLU A 6 -3.73 14.45 -21.60
C GLU A 6 -3.43 15.52 -20.55
N TYR A 7 -4.36 16.45 -20.30
CA TYR A 7 -4.21 17.45 -19.25
C TYR A 7 -4.15 16.84 -17.84
N ALA A 8 -4.98 15.83 -17.56
CA ALA A 8 -4.95 15.14 -16.28
C ALA A 8 -3.62 14.38 -16.05
N ASP A 9 -3.07 13.78 -17.11
CA ASP A 9 -1.83 12.99 -17.05
C ASP A 9 -0.55 13.86 -17.05
N SER A 10 -0.58 15.05 -17.66
CA SER A 10 0.60 15.92 -17.88
C SER A 10 0.83 17.01 -16.82
N LYS A 11 -0.02 17.08 -15.79
CA LYS A 11 0.14 18.04 -14.71
C LYS A 11 1.48 17.86 -13.99
N ARG A 12 2.23 18.95 -13.81
CA ARG A 12 3.59 18.98 -13.25
C ARG A 12 3.73 18.33 -11.86
N TYR A 13 2.63 18.25 -11.10
CA TYR A 13 2.58 17.66 -9.75
C TYR A 13 2.11 16.20 -9.73
N ILE A 14 1.76 15.61 -10.88
CA ILE A 14 1.37 14.20 -10.96
C ILE A 14 2.63 13.37 -10.74
N LYS A 15 2.75 12.79 -9.54
CA LYS A 15 3.81 11.82 -9.26
C LYS A 15 3.46 10.51 -9.96
N PRO A 16 4.37 9.95 -10.78
CA PRO A 16 4.17 8.60 -11.30
C PRO A 16 4.12 7.63 -10.11
N THR A 17 3.06 6.83 -10.05
CA THR A 17 2.92 5.79 -9.02
C THR A 17 3.72 4.55 -9.41
N ASN A 18 4.37 3.90 -8.45
CA ASN A 18 5.12 2.65 -8.65
C ASN A 18 4.19 1.42 -8.56
N LEU A 19 3.16 1.42 -9.41
CA LEU A 19 2.23 0.30 -9.58
C LEU A 19 2.46 -0.36 -10.94
N PHE A 20 2.82 -1.62 -10.94
CA PHE A 20 3.13 -2.41 -12.13
C PHE A 20 2.21 -3.62 -12.25
N GLU A 21 2.19 -4.23 -13.44
CA GLU A 21 1.44 -5.47 -13.67
C GLU A 21 1.99 -6.58 -12.76
N GLY A 22 1.09 -7.33 -12.12
CA GLY A 22 1.43 -8.32 -11.10
C GLY A 22 1.41 -7.79 -9.66
N ASP A 23 1.42 -6.47 -9.45
CA ASP A 23 1.33 -5.91 -8.09
C ASP A 23 -0.01 -6.23 -7.44
N MET A 24 0.03 -6.53 -6.15
CA MET A 24 -1.15 -6.72 -5.31
C MET A 24 -1.59 -5.39 -4.71
N VAL A 25 -2.87 -5.04 -4.85
CA VAL A 25 -3.41 -3.72 -4.49
C VAL A 25 -4.80 -3.81 -3.85
N LEU A 26 -5.09 -2.91 -2.90
CA LEU A 26 -6.44 -2.67 -2.39
C LEU A 26 -7.07 -1.48 -3.12
N ALA A 27 -8.33 -1.62 -3.50
CA ALA A 27 -9.08 -0.56 -4.16
C ALA A 27 -9.85 0.28 -3.14
N LYS A 28 -9.81 1.62 -3.27
CA LYS A 28 -10.61 2.52 -2.45
C LYS A 28 -12.11 2.26 -2.69
N ARG A 29 -12.90 2.20 -1.62
CA ARG A 29 -14.36 1.99 -1.70
C ARG A 29 -15.04 3.16 -2.41
N LYS A 30 -16.20 2.88 -3.03
CA LYS A 30 -17.00 3.93 -3.68
C LYS A 30 -17.53 4.91 -2.63
N SER A 31 -17.71 6.15 -3.06
CA SER A 31 -18.28 7.25 -2.27
C SER A 31 -19.70 6.98 -1.74
N SER A 32 -20.41 5.96 -2.24
CA SER A 32 -21.69 5.51 -1.65
C SER A 32 -21.53 4.82 -0.30
N HIS A 33 -20.32 4.35 0.03
CA HIS A 33 -20.01 3.60 1.25
C HIS A 33 -19.19 4.43 2.24
N LYS A 34 -19.48 5.74 2.40
CA LYS A 34 -18.68 6.63 3.26
C LYS A 34 -18.76 6.28 4.75
N ASN A 35 -19.87 5.71 5.20
CA ASN A 35 -20.15 5.44 6.61
C ASN A 35 -19.50 4.15 7.12
N ILE A 36 -18.37 3.76 6.51
CA ILE A 36 -17.73 2.47 6.73
C ILE A 36 -16.33 2.75 7.26
N ALA A 37 -15.94 2.05 8.33
CA ALA A 37 -14.71 2.34 9.05
C ALA A 37 -13.44 2.19 8.18
N THR A 38 -13.45 1.24 7.24
CA THR A 38 -12.31 0.99 6.35
C THR A 38 -12.49 1.65 4.98
N PRO A 39 -11.58 2.56 4.56
CA PRO A 39 -11.72 3.28 3.29
C PRO A 39 -11.42 2.42 2.05
N TYR A 40 -10.78 1.26 2.22
CA TYR A 40 -10.40 0.34 1.16
C TYR A 40 -11.21 -0.96 1.22
N ASP A 41 -11.44 -1.58 0.07
CA ASP A 41 -11.95 -2.95 -0.01
C ASP A 41 -10.86 -3.90 0.53
N PRO A 42 -11.18 -4.79 1.49
CA PRO A 42 -10.21 -5.74 2.03
C PRO A 42 -9.75 -6.77 0.99
N ASN A 43 -10.49 -6.97 -0.09
CA ASN A 43 -10.13 -7.97 -1.10
C ASN A 43 -8.95 -7.46 -1.96
N PRO A 44 -7.82 -8.19 -1.99
CA PRO A 44 -6.64 -7.80 -2.75
C PRO A 44 -6.76 -8.10 -4.24
N TYR A 45 -6.63 -7.07 -5.07
CA TYR A 45 -6.63 -7.19 -6.52
C TYR A 45 -5.24 -7.31 -7.10
N ILE A 46 -5.12 -7.98 -8.24
CA ILE A 46 -3.87 -8.04 -9.01
C ILE A 46 -3.96 -7.05 -10.15
N VAL A 47 -2.96 -6.17 -10.29
CA VAL A 47 -2.88 -5.25 -11.42
C VAL A 47 -2.66 -6.05 -12.71
N SER A 48 -3.55 -5.88 -13.68
CA SER A 48 -3.50 -6.58 -14.97
C SER A 48 -3.00 -5.68 -16.11
N GLN A 49 -3.23 -4.38 -16.03
CA GLN A 49 -2.81 -3.44 -17.07
C GLN A 49 -2.63 -2.03 -16.53
N ARG A 50 -1.66 -1.29 -17.08
CA ARG A 50 -1.48 0.14 -16.83
C ARG A 50 -1.58 0.99 -18.10
N LYS A 51 -2.28 2.13 -18.01
CA LYS A 51 -2.36 3.15 -19.06
C LYS A 51 -2.26 4.57 -18.47
N GLY A 52 -1.04 5.06 -18.31
CA GLY A 52 -0.76 6.35 -17.66
C GLY A 52 -1.10 6.29 -16.18
N ALA A 53 -1.95 7.20 -15.70
CA ALA A 53 -2.46 7.13 -14.32
C ALA A 53 -3.57 6.09 -14.13
N MET A 54 -4.15 5.55 -15.20
CA MET A 54 -5.26 4.59 -15.13
C MET A 54 -4.73 3.15 -14.97
N ILE A 55 -5.25 2.44 -13.98
CA ILE A 55 -4.90 1.07 -13.62
C ILE A 55 -6.13 0.18 -13.80
N THR A 56 -5.92 -0.98 -14.42
CA THR A 56 -6.88 -2.08 -14.45
C THR A 56 -6.39 -3.15 -13.48
N ALA A 57 -7.25 -3.59 -12.57
CA ALA A 57 -6.96 -4.65 -11.61
C ALA A 57 -8.07 -5.71 -11.61
N LYS A 58 -7.73 -6.96 -11.32
CA LYS A 58 -8.64 -8.12 -11.41
C LYS A 58 -8.51 -9.07 -10.21
N ILE A 59 -9.65 -9.63 -9.82
CA ILE A 59 -9.81 -10.85 -9.02
C ILE A 59 -10.82 -11.73 -9.76
N ASN A 60 -12.10 -11.40 -9.60
CA ASN A 60 -13.23 -12.04 -10.29
C ASN A 60 -13.83 -11.13 -11.38
N LYS A 61 -13.70 -9.81 -11.19
CA LYS A 61 -14.19 -8.78 -12.12
C LYS A 61 -13.11 -7.72 -12.29
N ASP A 62 -13.06 -7.16 -13.49
CA ASP A 62 -12.13 -6.09 -13.81
C ASP A 62 -12.61 -4.76 -13.23
N ILE A 63 -11.71 -4.06 -12.55
CA ILE A 63 -11.93 -2.69 -12.08
C ILE A 63 -10.92 -1.75 -12.72
N LYS A 64 -11.39 -0.59 -13.20
CA LYS A 64 -10.56 0.43 -13.86
C LYS A 64 -10.66 1.74 -13.12
N ARG A 65 -9.55 2.21 -12.54
CA ARG A 65 -9.50 3.48 -11.78
C ARG A 65 -8.12 4.12 -11.85
N ASN A 66 -8.04 5.38 -11.44
CA ASN A 66 -6.75 6.05 -11.30
C ASN A 66 -5.92 5.37 -10.20
N SER A 67 -4.60 5.34 -10.40
CA SER A 67 -3.62 4.76 -9.49
C SER A 67 -3.69 5.32 -8.07
N SER A 68 -4.09 6.58 -7.90
CA SER A 68 -4.30 7.21 -6.59
C SER A 68 -5.44 6.59 -5.76
N LEU A 69 -6.31 5.81 -6.40
CA LEU A 69 -7.39 5.09 -5.74
C LEU A 69 -7.01 3.65 -5.38
N PHE A 70 -5.76 3.26 -5.61
CA PHE A 70 -5.20 1.98 -5.22
C PHE A 70 -4.13 2.17 -4.15
N LYS A 71 -4.04 1.22 -3.22
CA LYS A 71 -2.95 1.12 -2.26
C LYS A 71 -2.22 -0.20 -2.52
N ARG A 72 -0.91 -0.16 -2.76
CA ARG A 72 -0.10 -1.38 -2.89
C ARG A 72 -0.04 -2.11 -1.55
N VAL A 73 -0.10 -3.43 -1.61
CA VAL A 73 0.04 -4.31 -0.45
C VAL A 73 1.11 -5.35 -0.72
N ASP A 74 1.92 -5.62 0.30
CA ASP A 74 2.91 -6.67 0.23
C ASP A 74 2.24 -8.03 0.48
N PRO A 75 2.53 -9.06 -0.35
CA PRO A 75 1.91 -10.37 -0.21
C PRO A 75 2.16 -11.01 1.15
N HIS A 76 3.30 -10.69 1.80
CA HIS A 76 3.63 -11.18 3.15
C HIS A 76 2.72 -10.60 4.25
N THR A 77 2.10 -9.44 4.01
CA THR A 77 1.19 -8.80 4.98
C THR A 77 -0.24 -9.29 4.81
N ALA A 78 -0.60 -9.86 3.65
CA ALA A 78 -1.93 -10.36 3.35
C ALA A 78 -2.23 -11.77 3.92
N LEU A 79 -1.21 -12.45 4.45
CA LEU A 79 -1.28 -13.81 4.99
C LEU A 79 -1.25 -13.88 6.52
N LYS A 80 -1.65 -12.83 7.25
CA LYS A 80 -1.94 -12.99 8.68
C LYS A 80 -3.43 -13.34 8.86
N PRO A 81 -3.84 -14.62 8.88
CA PRO A 81 -4.98 -14.97 9.69
C PRO A 81 -4.61 -14.62 11.13
N GLU A 82 -5.58 -14.07 11.84
CA GLU A 82 -5.48 -13.67 13.24
C GLU A 82 -4.83 -14.78 14.07
N THR A 83 -3.56 -14.60 14.43
CA THR A 83 -2.92 -15.35 15.52
C THR A 83 -1.96 -14.39 16.21
N GLU A 84 -2.39 -14.06 17.43
CA GLU A 84 -1.61 -13.88 18.65
C GLU A 84 -0.47 -12.85 18.62
N ILE A 85 -0.65 -11.85 19.48
CA ILE A 85 0.38 -10.96 19.99
C ILE A 85 1.50 -11.85 20.54
N ASP A 86 2.66 -11.81 19.92
CA ASP A 86 3.89 -12.34 20.51
C ASP A 86 4.81 -11.13 20.73
N ASP A 87 4.77 -10.63 21.96
CA ASP A 87 5.62 -9.57 22.47
C ASP A 87 7.04 -10.13 22.67
N GLU A 88 7.82 -10.25 21.59
CA GLU A 88 9.29 -10.35 21.71
C GLU A 88 9.92 -9.10 21.09
N GLU A 89 9.84 -7.99 21.84
CA GLU A 89 10.80 -6.90 21.73
C GLU A 89 12.18 -7.42 22.14
N LEU A 90 12.93 -7.91 21.15
CA LEU A 90 14.36 -8.17 21.28
C LEU A 90 15.09 -6.86 21.57
N GLU A 91 15.50 -6.77 22.83
CA GLU A 91 16.31 -5.76 23.49
C GLU A 91 17.60 -5.47 22.71
N LEU A 92 17.68 -4.29 22.07
CA LEU A 92 18.90 -3.81 21.42
C LEU A 92 19.79 -3.10 22.45
N GLU A 93 20.77 -3.87 22.93
CA GLU A 93 22.12 -3.51 23.38
C GLU A 93 22.44 -2.00 23.57
N LEU A 94 22.65 -1.61 24.83
CA LEU A 94 23.58 -0.53 25.17
C LEU A 94 24.80 -1.14 25.86
N GLU A 95 25.75 -1.64 25.05
CA GLU A 95 27.12 -1.83 25.51
C GLU A 95 27.83 -0.47 25.53
N ASP A 96 27.82 0.20 26.68
CA ASP A 96 28.77 1.27 26.98
C ASP A 96 29.80 0.75 28.01
N PRO A 97 30.97 0.23 27.58
CA PRO A 97 32.01 -0.18 28.50
C PRO A 97 32.87 1.03 28.87
N THR A 98 32.51 1.77 29.92
CA THR A 98 33.43 2.76 30.49
C THR A 98 33.52 2.66 32.01
N VAL A 99 34.51 1.85 32.44
CA VAL A 99 35.49 2.10 33.50
C VAL A 99 34.98 2.74 34.80
N LEU A 100 35.08 2.03 35.93
CA LEU A 100 35.71 2.53 37.17
C LEU A 100 36.01 1.35 38.13
N GLN A 101 37.26 0.89 38.10
CA GLN A 101 37.85 0.07 39.16
C GLN A 101 38.51 0.98 40.21
N LYS A 102 38.42 0.53 41.48
CA LYS A 102 39.17 0.87 42.69
C LYS A 102 38.67 2.07 43.51
N VAL A 103 38.12 1.78 44.69
CA VAL A 103 38.73 1.90 46.04
C VAL A 103 37.96 0.87 46.90
N GLU A 104 38.56 -0.11 47.58
CA GLU A 104 39.34 -0.01 48.83
C GLU A 104 40.06 -1.35 49.10
#